data_AF-A0A2S0PE09-F1
#
_entry.id   AF-A0A2S0PE09-F1
#
_cell.length_a   1.000
_cell.length_b   1.000
_cell.length_c   1.000
_cell.angle_alpha   90.00
_cell.angle_beta   90.00
_cell.angle_gamma   90.00
#
_symmetry.space_group_name_H-M   'P 1'
#
loop_
_entity.id
_entity.type
_entity.pdbx_description
1 polymer ?
#
loop_
_entity_poly.entity_id
_entity_poly.type
_entity_poly.pdbx_seq_one_letter_code
_entity_poly.pdbx_strand_id
1 'polypeptide(L)'
;MYTLSGLGMLGLIVMALAAFFLFFTIQSEVDNNDRVILPSAEAINRIGEDFAGSRRDVLLHILAEPGGKQKYKTEFEQAKQKILAGVQHYRSELASDDQDRANIDAVSDALTQYYAQVPEVLALSEQGNFELARRYSIEKVTPLSVRTAATLQHASDYNKQLLGSSISRLHDTIAAGKGRCWPWHWLSAGCCWPADCGRHARSTGRYRRCATA
;
A
#
# COMPACT_ATOMS: atom_id res chain seq x y z
N MET A 1 -32.24 38.75 29.52
CA MET A 1 -32.55 37.76 28.47
C MET A 1 -31.48 37.64 27.40
N TYR A 2 -30.84 38.73 26.94
CA TYR A 2 -29.84 38.69 25.86
C TYR A 2 -28.52 37.94 26.17
N THR A 3 -28.11 37.87 27.45
CA THR A 3 -26.86 37.21 27.86
C THR A 3 -26.90 35.69 27.75
N LEU A 4 -28.06 35.07 28.02
CA LEU A 4 -28.28 33.63 27.91
C LEU A 4 -28.27 33.16 26.45
N SER A 5 -28.88 33.94 25.55
CA SER A 5 -28.88 33.64 24.11
C SER A 5 -27.50 33.79 23.48
N GLY A 6 -26.72 34.80 23.89
CA GLY A 6 -25.35 35.00 23.40
C GLY A 6 -24.39 33.86 23.76
N LEU A 7 -24.51 33.34 24.99
CA LEU A 7 -23.68 32.21 25.43
C LEU A 7 -24.01 30.91 24.66
N GLY A 8 -25.29 30.69 24.34
CA GLY A 8 -25.73 29.54 23.54
C GLY A 8 -25.21 29.58 22.10
N MET A 9 -25.23 30.76 21.46
CA MET A 9 -24.66 30.93 20.11
C MET A 9 -23.14 30.71 20.10
N LEU A 10 -22.43 31.19 21.12
CA LEU A 10 -20.99 30.95 21.28
C LEU A 10 -20.66 29.46 21.37
N GLY A 11 -21.44 28.68 22.12
CA GLY A 11 -21.27 27.23 22.20
C GLY A 11 -21.45 26.52 20.85
N LEU A 12 -22.45 26.93 20.06
CA LEU A 12 -22.68 26.39 18.72
C LEU A 12 -21.55 26.74 17.75
N ILE A 13 -21.02 27.97 17.82
CA ILE A 13 -19.90 28.41 16.98
C ILE A 13 -18.64 27.60 17.28
N VAL A 14 -18.33 27.37 18.57
CA VAL A 14 -17.17 26.56 18.97
C VAL A 14 -17.31 25.11 18.49
N MET A 15 -18.50 24.51 18.60
CA MET A 15 -18.76 23.17 18.08
C MET A 15 -18.66 23.10 16.55
N ALA A 16 -19.20 24.11 15.84
CA ALA A 16 -19.10 24.19 14.38
C ALA A 16 -17.64 24.29 13.92
N LEU A 17 -16.82 25.10 14.60
CA LEU A 17 -15.39 25.20 14.31
C LEU A 17 -14.65 23.88 14.58
N ALA A 18 -14.92 23.22 15.71
CA ALA A 18 -14.30 21.94 16.03
C ALA A 18 -14.66 20.84 15.01
N ALA A 19 -15.93 20.78 14.59
CA ALA A 19 -16.40 19.88 13.55
C ALA A 19 -15.75 20.18 12.19
N PHE A 20 -15.60 21.46 11.85
CA PHE A 20 -14.93 21.90 10.63
C PHE A 20 -13.46 21.46 10.60
N PHE A 21 -12.70 21.66 11.67
CA PHE A 21 -11.31 21.19 11.75
C PHE A 21 -11.19 19.66 11.64
N LEU A 22 -12.05 18.92 12.34
CA LEU A 22 -12.11 17.46 12.24
C LEU A 22 -12.41 17.01 10.79
N PHE A 23 -13.36 17.66 10.13
CA PHE A 23 -13.72 17.33 8.75
C PHE A 23 -12.56 17.58 7.78
N PHE A 24 -11.84 18.69 7.92
CA PHE A 24 -10.67 19.00 7.10
C PHE A 24 -9.54 17.97 7.28
N THR A 25 -9.25 17.55 8.51
CA THR A 25 -8.23 16.53 8.77
C THR A 25 -8.65 15.18 8.18
N ILE A 26 -9.90 14.75 8.38
CA ILE A 26 -10.41 13.49 7.80
C ILE A 26 -10.33 13.54 6.27
N GLN A 27 -10.74 14.65 5.66
CA GLN A 27 -10.73 14.78 4.20
C GLN A 27 -9.29 14.71 3.65
N SER A 28 -8.33 15.38 4.30
CA SER A 28 -6.93 15.31 3.89
C SER A 28 -6.31 13.91 4.02
N GLU A 29 -6.66 13.15 5.05
CA GLU A 29 -6.15 11.79 5.26
C GLU A 29 -6.82 10.78 4.29
N VAL A 30 -8.10 10.97 3.98
CA VAL A 30 -8.80 10.17 2.95
C VAL A 30 -8.24 10.46 1.55
N ASP A 31 -8.07 11.74 1.19
CA ASP A 31 -7.49 12.12 -0.10
C ASP A 31 -6.07 11.58 -0.28
N ASN A 32 -5.25 11.59 0.77
CA ASN A 32 -3.89 11.05 0.72
C ASN A 32 -3.87 9.51 0.56
N ASN A 33 -4.80 8.82 1.23
CA ASN A 33 -4.92 7.36 1.09
C ASN A 33 -5.37 6.92 -0.30
N ASP A 34 -6.39 7.59 -0.84
CA ASP A 34 -6.99 7.22 -2.11
C ASP A 34 -6.08 7.59 -3.29
N ARG A 35 -5.31 8.67 -3.19
CA ARG A 35 -4.47 9.17 -4.29
C ARG A 35 -3.04 8.64 -4.27
N VAL A 36 -2.50 8.32 -3.10
CA VAL A 36 -1.07 8.00 -2.95
C VAL A 36 -0.88 6.60 -2.40
N ILE A 37 -1.38 6.31 -1.19
CA ILE A 37 -0.99 5.10 -0.45
C ILE A 37 -1.58 3.80 -1.05
N LEU A 38 -2.85 3.80 -1.46
CA LEU A 38 -3.45 2.63 -2.11
C LEU A 38 -2.85 2.38 -3.51
N PRO A 39 -2.75 3.39 -4.40
CA PRO A 39 -2.10 3.22 -5.69
C PRO A 39 -0.63 2.83 -5.60
N SER A 40 0.13 3.34 -4.63
CA SER A 40 1.53 2.96 -4.43
C SER A 40 1.66 1.47 -4.09
N ALA A 41 0.85 0.96 -3.17
CA ALA A 41 0.86 -0.46 -2.80
C ALA A 41 0.49 -1.39 -3.98
N GLU A 42 -0.47 -1.00 -4.83
CA GLU A 42 -0.79 -1.75 -6.05
C GLU A 42 0.37 -1.70 -7.05
N ALA A 43 0.93 -0.52 -7.28
CA ALA A 43 2.02 -0.31 -8.24
C ALA A 43 3.26 -1.14 -7.90
N ILE A 44 3.69 -1.16 -6.63
CA ILE A 44 4.88 -1.94 -6.24
C ILE A 44 4.66 -3.44 -6.37
N ASN A 45 3.46 -3.94 -6.06
CA ASN A 45 3.12 -5.35 -6.24
C ASN A 45 3.13 -5.73 -7.73
N ARG A 46 2.56 -4.87 -8.58
CA ARG A 46 2.55 -5.08 -10.04
C ARG A 46 3.96 -5.10 -10.63
N ILE A 47 4.83 -4.19 -10.19
CA ILE A 47 6.25 -4.20 -10.56
C ILE A 47 6.90 -5.53 -10.14
N GLY A 48 6.59 -6.03 -8.95
CA GLY A 48 7.07 -7.33 -8.47
C GLY A 48 6.60 -8.52 -9.32
N GLU A 49 5.33 -8.55 -9.71
CA GLU A 49 4.75 -9.58 -10.59
C GLU A 49 5.38 -9.55 -11.97
N ASP A 50 5.48 -8.36 -12.59
CA ASP A 50 6.11 -8.19 -13.89
C ASP A 50 7.59 -8.60 -13.84
N PHE A 51 8.29 -8.28 -12.75
CA PHE A 51 9.68 -8.71 -12.55
C PHE A 51 9.79 -10.23 -12.47
N ALA A 52 8.94 -10.90 -11.69
CA ALA A 52 8.90 -12.37 -11.64
C ALA A 52 8.60 -12.99 -13.01
N GLY A 53 7.69 -12.38 -13.78
CA GLY A 53 7.42 -12.73 -15.17
C GLY A 53 8.68 -12.62 -16.05
N SER A 54 9.37 -11.47 -16.00
CA SER A 54 10.58 -11.24 -16.79
C SER A 54 11.69 -12.27 -16.50
N ARG A 55 11.85 -12.67 -15.22
CA ARG A 55 12.80 -13.73 -14.84
C ARG A 55 12.44 -15.07 -15.45
N ARG A 56 11.15 -15.43 -15.41
CA ARG A 56 10.65 -16.66 -16.02
C ARG A 56 10.94 -16.66 -17.51
N ASP A 57 10.73 -15.54 -18.19
CA ASP A 57 10.93 -15.44 -19.63
C ASP A 57 12.42 -15.62 -20.00
N VAL A 58 13.37 -15.11 -19.19
CA VAL A 58 14.80 -15.41 -19.36
C VAL A 58 15.09 -16.91 -19.22
N LEU A 59 14.52 -17.58 -18.22
CA LEU A 59 14.71 -19.02 -18.03
C LEU A 59 14.09 -19.84 -19.18
N LEU A 60 12.89 -19.46 -19.62
CA LEU A 60 12.23 -20.09 -20.77
C LEU A 60 13.00 -19.86 -22.06
N HIS A 61 13.65 -18.70 -22.23
CA HIS A 61 14.54 -18.45 -23.36
C HIS A 61 15.75 -19.40 -23.40
N ILE A 62 16.31 -19.76 -22.25
CA ILE A 62 17.39 -20.76 -22.17
C ILE A 62 16.86 -22.14 -22.59
N LEU A 63 15.66 -22.51 -22.14
CA LEU A 63 15.07 -23.83 -22.35
C LEU A 63 14.37 -24.01 -23.70
N ALA A 64 14.06 -22.91 -24.40
CA ALA A 64 13.31 -22.95 -25.64
C ALA A 64 14.13 -23.49 -26.81
N GLU A 65 13.45 -24.23 -27.69
CA GLU A 65 13.92 -24.54 -29.03
C GLU A 65 14.21 -23.26 -29.83
N PRO A 66 15.11 -23.29 -30.84
CA PRO A 66 15.53 -22.10 -31.59
C PRO A 66 14.38 -21.23 -32.10
N GLY A 67 13.29 -21.84 -32.61
CA GLY A 67 12.11 -21.11 -33.10
C GLY A 67 11.27 -20.43 -32.01
N GLY A 68 11.42 -20.83 -30.74
CA GLY A 68 10.67 -20.29 -29.60
C GLY A 68 11.41 -19.21 -28.81
N LYS A 69 12.74 -19.08 -28.98
CA LYS A 69 13.57 -18.13 -28.22
C LYS A 69 13.15 -16.67 -28.42
N GLN A 70 12.90 -16.27 -29.67
CA GLN A 70 12.56 -14.88 -30.00
C GLN A 70 11.29 -14.38 -29.27
N LYS A 71 10.32 -15.28 -29.02
CA LYS A 71 9.12 -14.98 -28.24
C LYS A 71 9.49 -14.52 -26.83
N TYR A 72 10.24 -15.35 -26.10
CA TYR A 72 10.61 -15.06 -24.71
C TYR A 72 11.55 -13.86 -24.57
N LYS A 73 12.41 -13.62 -25.57
CA LYS A 73 13.21 -12.38 -25.63
C LYS A 73 12.33 -11.13 -25.77
N THR A 74 11.30 -11.21 -26.61
CA THR A 74 10.35 -10.12 -26.81
C THR A 74 9.51 -9.87 -25.56
N GLU A 75 8.99 -10.92 -24.94
CA GLU A 75 8.23 -10.84 -23.68
C GLU A 75 9.10 -10.23 -22.55
N PHE A 76 10.36 -10.65 -22.44
CA PHE A 76 11.32 -10.08 -21.49
C PHE A 76 11.54 -8.57 -21.72
N GLU A 77 11.80 -8.12 -22.95
CA GLU A 77 12.04 -6.70 -23.22
C GLU A 77 10.79 -5.85 -22.97
N GLN A 78 9.60 -6.36 -23.29
CA GLN A 78 8.33 -5.71 -22.97
C GLN A 78 8.13 -5.58 -21.45
N ALA A 79 8.37 -6.67 -20.70
CA ALA A 79 8.28 -6.66 -19.25
C ALA A 79 9.29 -5.66 -18.64
N LYS A 80 10.54 -5.66 -19.11
CA LYS A 80 11.58 -4.72 -18.68
C LYS A 80 11.17 -3.26 -18.90
N GLN A 81 10.66 -2.90 -20.07
CA GLN A 81 10.19 -1.54 -20.34
C GLN A 81 9.04 -1.15 -19.41
N LYS A 82 8.07 -2.04 -19.23
CA LYS A 82 6.92 -1.82 -18.34
C LYS A 82 7.35 -1.63 -16.88
N ILE A 83 8.29 -2.45 -16.41
CA ILE A 83 8.85 -2.38 -15.05
C ILE A 83 9.57 -1.05 -14.83
N LEU A 84 10.46 -0.65 -15.75
CA LEU A 84 11.20 0.60 -15.62
C LEU A 84 10.27 1.82 -15.67
N ALA A 85 9.25 1.80 -16.53
CA ALA A 85 8.22 2.84 -16.56
C ALA A 85 7.40 2.86 -15.25
N GLY A 86 7.04 1.69 -14.71
CA GLY A 86 6.33 1.56 -13.45
C GLY A 86 7.12 2.12 -12.27
N VAL A 87 8.42 1.81 -12.19
CA VAL A 87 9.34 2.36 -11.16
C VAL A 87 9.44 3.88 -11.28
N GLN A 88 9.56 4.41 -12.50
CA GLN A 88 9.64 5.86 -12.71
C GLN A 88 8.33 6.56 -12.32
N HIS A 89 7.18 5.99 -12.70
CA HIS A 89 5.87 6.51 -12.32
C HIS A 89 5.67 6.48 -10.80
N TYR A 90 6.02 5.36 -10.16
CA TYR A 90 5.99 5.23 -8.72
C TYR A 90 6.79 6.34 -8.04
N ARG A 91 8.05 6.52 -8.47
CA ARG A 91 8.96 7.51 -7.89
C ARG A 91 8.46 8.94 -8.03
N SER A 92 7.82 9.27 -9.15
CA SER A 92 7.40 10.65 -9.48
C SER A 92 6.05 11.03 -8.89
N GLU A 93 5.09 10.10 -8.85
CA GLU A 93 3.69 10.41 -8.56
C GLU A 93 3.17 9.74 -7.29
N LEU A 94 3.76 8.62 -6.85
CA LEU A 94 3.19 7.76 -5.81
C LEU A 94 4.03 7.67 -4.53
N ALA A 95 5.28 8.11 -4.56
CA ALA A 95 6.14 8.01 -3.39
C ALA A 95 5.68 8.96 -2.28
N SER A 96 5.29 8.41 -1.13
CA SER A 96 4.63 9.17 -0.06
C SER A 96 5.58 10.08 0.73
N ASP A 97 6.82 9.62 0.92
CA ASP A 97 7.83 10.28 1.76
C ASP A 97 9.26 9.91 1.30
N ASP A 98 10.26 10.45 2.01
CA ASP A 98 11.66 10.26 1.65
C ASP A 98 12.14 8.80 1.85
N GLN A 99 11.55 8.07 2.80
CA GLN A 99 11.88 6.67 3.03
C GLN A 99 11.31 5.79 1.91
N ASP A 100 10.08 6.06 1.48
CA ASP A 100 9.47 5.40 0.32
C ASP A 100 10.26 5.66 -0.97
N ARG A 101 10.70 6.91 -1.17
CA ARG A 101 11.59 7.28 -2.28
C ARG A 101 12.92 6.52 -2.20
N ALA A 102 13.54 6.44 -1.03
CA ALA A 102 14.78 5.67 -0.89
C ALA A 102 14.57 4.17 -1.18
N ASN A 103 13.43 3.61 -0.82
CA ASN A 103 13.08 2.22 -1.11
C ASN A 103 12.92 1.96 -2.62
N ILE A 104 12.19 2.82 -3.34
CA ILE A 104 12.02 2.66 -4.80
C ILE A 104 13.31 2.92 -5.57
N ASP A 105 14.19 3.78 -5.05
CA ASP A 105 15.52 4.03 -5.61
C ASP A 105 16.40 2.77 -5.51
N ALA A 106 16.37 2.10 -4.36
CA ALA A 106 17.07 0.82 -4.18
C ALA A 106 16.54 -0.27 -5.13
N VAL A 107 15.24 -0.28 -5.42
CA VAL A 107 14.63 -1.17 -6.43
C VAL A 107 15.15 -0.83 -7.83
N SER A 108 15.18 0.45 -8.20
CA SER A 108 15.71 0.91 -9.49
C SER A 108 17.17 0.50 -9.70
N ASP A 109 18.01 0.66 -8.69
CA ASP A 109 19.42 0.28 -8.74
C ASP A 109 19.61 -1.23 -8.88
N ALA A 110 18.83 -2.02 -8.15
CA ALA A 110 18.88 -3.48 -8.23
C ALA A 110 18.43 -3.99 -9.60
N LEU A 111 17.34 -3.43 -10.15
CA LEU A 111 16.86 -3.73 -11.51
C LEU A 111 17.90 -3.37 -12.57
N THR A 112 18.56 -2.21 -12.44
CA THR A 112 19.62 -1.77 -13.35
C THR A 112 20.76 -2.78 -13.38
N GLN A 113 21.21 -3.25 -12.22
CA GLN A 113 22.27 -4.27 -12.13
C GLN A 113 21.82 -5.61 -12.72
N TYR A 114 20.59 -6.06 -12.42
CA TYR A 114 20.03 -7.29 -12.98
C TYR A 114 19.97 -7.22 -14.51
N TYR A 115 19.36 -6.18 -15.08
CA TYR A 115 19.20 -6.03 -16.52
C TYR A 115 20.49 -5.80 -17.28
N ALA A 116 21.57 -5.35 -16.60
CA ALA A 116 22.89 -5.26 -17.21
C ALA A 116 23.51 -6.65 -17.50
N GLN A 117 23.13 -7.70 -16.76
CA GLN A 117 23.71 -9.04 -16.92
C GLN A 117 22.87 -9.98 -17.81
N VAL A 118 21.56 -9.73 -17.94
CA VAL A 118 20.67 -10.59 -18.73
C VAL A 118 21.04 -10.69 -20.23
N PRO A 119 21.48 -9.63 -20.93
CA PRO A 119 21.82 -9.72 -22.35
C PRO A 119 22.85 -10.81 -22.67
N GLU A 120 23.84 -11.03 -21.79
CA GLU A 120 24.85 -12.07 -21.96
C GLU A 120 24.24 -13.48 -21.89
N VAL A 121 23.31 -13.72 -20.96
CA VAL A 121 22.60 -15.01 -20.87
C VAL A 121 21.79 -15.28 -22.13
N LEU A 122 21.08 -14.26 -22.64
CA LEU A 122 20.29 -14.39 -23.86
C LEU A 122 21.20 -14.66 -25.07
N ALA A 123 22.33 -13.95 -25.18
CA ALA A 123 23.30 -14.15 -26.25
C ALA A 123 23.93 -15.56 -26.23
N LEU A 124 24.38 -16.04 -25.07
CA LEU A 124 24.89 -17.41 -24.91
C LEU A 124 23.83 -18.46 -25.28
N SER A 125 22.58 -18.21 -24.90
CA SER A 125 21.45 -19.08 -25.25
C SER A 125 21.14 -19.06 -26.76
N GLU A 126 21.23 -17.92 -27.43
CA GLU A 126 21.04 -17.78 -28.88
C GLU A 126 22.13 -18.51 -29.69
N GLN A 127 23.36 -18.52 -29.18
CA GLN A 127 24.50 -19.21 -29.79
C GLN A 127 24.46 -20.74 -29.62
N GLY A 128 23.44 -21.29 -28.97
CA GLY A 128 23.34 -22.72 -28.66
C GLY A 128 24.25 -23.17 -27.51
N ASN A 129 24.90 -22.24 -26.80
CA ASN A 129 25.79 -22.52 -25.67
C ASN A 129 24.98 -22.68 -24.37
N PHE A 130 24.01 -23.61 -24.34
CA PHE A 130 23.02 -23.73 -23.27
C PHE A 130 23.62 -23.94 -21.87
N GLU A 131 24.65 -24.78 -21.74
CA GLU A 131 25.31 -25.03 -20.46
C GLU A 131 26.06 -23.80 -19.93
N LEU A 132 26.67 -23.01 -20.83
CA LEU A 132 27.30 -21.75 -20.46
C LEU A 132 26.24 -20.71 -20.07
N ALA A 133 25.15 -20.60 -20.83
CA ALA A 133 24.03 -19.71 -20.49
C ALA A 133 23.43 -20.06 -19.11
N ARG A 134 23.25 -21.36 -18.83
CA ARG A 134 22.76 -21.87 -17.55
C ARG A 134 23.71 -21.53 -16.40
N ARG A 135 25.00 -21.82 -16.55
CA ARG A 135 26.02 -21.50 -15.54
C ARG A 135 26.10 -20.00 -15.29
N TYR A 136 26.17 -19.19 -16.34
CA TYR A 136 26.20 -17.74 -16.22
C TYR A 136 24.94 -17.22 -15.51
N SER A 137 23.76 -17.76 -15.85
CA SER A 137 22.51 -17.41 -15.19
C SER A 137 22.55 -17.73 -13.69
N ILE A 138 23.09 -18.88 -13.29
CA ILE A 138 23.21 -19.27 -11.88
C ILE A 138 24.24 -18.39 -11.14
N GLU A 139 25.41 -18.16 -11.74
CA GLU A 139 26.53 -17.49 -11.09
C GLU A 139 26.40 -15.96 -11.05
N LYS A 140 25.82 -15.34 -12.08
CA LYS A 140 25.78 -13.87 -12.24
C LYS A 140 24.39 -13.28 -12.15
N VAL A 141 23.41 -13.87 -12.84
CA VAL A 141 22.06 -13.28 -12.94
C VAL A 141 21.20 -13.62 -11.72
N THR A 142 21.26 -14.85 -11.21
CA THR A 142 20.41 -15.33 -10.12
C THR A 142 20.65 -14.57 -8.80
N PRO A 143 21.90 -14.28 -8.37
CA PRO A 143 22.12 -13.49 -7.15
C PRO A 143 21.54 -12.08 -7.25
N LEU A 144 21.70 -11.42 -8.40
CA LEU A 144 21.11 -10.10 -8.66
C LEU A 144 19.59 -10.15 -8.67
N SER A 145 19.04 -11.25 -9.18
CA SER A 145 17.60 -11.48 -9.20
C SER A 145 17.01 -11.66 -7.81
N VAL A 146 17.70 -12.41 -6.93
CA VAL A 146 17.34 -12.56 -5.52
C VAL A 146 17.43 -11.22 -4.79
N ARG A 147 18.50 -10.45 -5.04
CA ARG A 147 18.66 -9.09 -4.48
C ARG A 147 17.51 -8.18 -4.89
N THR A 148 17.14 -8.19 -6.17
CA THR A 148 16.05 -7.35 -6.70
C THR A 148 14.70 -7.75 -6.09
N ALA A 149 14.44 -9.05 -5.94
CA ALA A 149 13.25 -9.53 -5.25
C ALA A 149 13.21 -9.07 -3.79
N ALA A 150 14.36 -9.09 -3.09
CA ALA A 150 14.45 -8.61 -1.71
C ALA A 150 14.19 -7.10 -1.59
N THR A 151 14.72 -6.28 -2.52
CA THR A 151 14.44 -4.83 -2.52
C THR A 151 12.97 -4.52 -2.82
N LEU A 152 12.35 -5.27 -3.75
CA LEU A 152 10.92 -5.15 -4.05
C LEU A 152 10.05 -5.54 -2.85
N GLN A 153 10.42 -6.63 -2.18
CA GLN A 153 9.73 -7.08 -0.97
C GLN A 153 9.83 -6.02 0.14
N HIS A 154 11.02 -5.45 0.35
CA HIS A 154 11.22 -4.39 1.33
C HIS A 154 10.35 -3.15 1.05
N ALA A 155 10.28 -2.71 -0.21
CA ALA A 155 9.42 -1.60 -0.61
C ALA A 155 7.92 -1.94 -0.44
N SER A 156 7.49 -3.15 -0.81
CA SER A 156 6.11 -3.63 -0.61
C SER A 156 5.73 -3.67 0.87
N ASP A 157 6.62 -4.17 1.73
CA ASP A 157 6.36 -4.25 3.17
C ASP A 157 6.29 -2.87 3.83
N TYR A 158 7.11 -1.91 3.38
CA TYR A 158 6.97 -0.52 3.79
C TYR A 158 5.61 0.06 3.40
N ASN A 159 5.14 -0.19 2.17
CA ASN A 159 3.82 0.26 1.72
C ASN A 159 2.67 -0.36 2.55
N LYS A 160 2.78 -1.63 2.94
CA LYS A 160 1.82 -2.27 3.85
C LYS A 160 1.82 -1.60 5.23
N GLN A 161 2.99 -1.22 5.74
CA GLN A 161 3.09 -0.48 7.00
C GLN A 161 2.41 0.90 6.87
N LEU A 162 2.67 1.64 5.80
CA LEU A 162 2.03 2.93 5.52
C LEU A 162 0.50 2.81 5.48
N LEU A 163 -0.03 1.81 4.77
CA LEU A 163 -1.46 1.51 4.73
C LEU A 163 -2.02 1.23 6.13
N GLY A 164 -1.37 0.35 6.90
CA GLY A 164 -1.79 -0.01 8.25
C GLY A 164 -1.79 1.20 9.20
N SER A 165 -0.72 2.00 9.17
CA SER A 165 -0.61 3.22 9.97
C SER A 165 -1.65 4.26 9.58
N SER A 166 -1.99 4.38 8.29
CA SER A 166 -3.02 5.32 7.85
C SER A 166 -4.43 4.89 8.26
N ILE A 167 -4.76 3.61 8.14
CA ILE A 167 -6.04 3.05 8.62
C ILE A 167 -6.18 3.27 10.14
N SER A 168 -5.10 3.05 10.91
CA SER A 168 -5.11 3.31 12.36
C SER A 168 -5.38 4.77 12.68
N ARG A 169 -4.72 5.72 11.99
CA ARG A 169 -4.93 7.16 12.17
C ARG A 169 -6.37 7.59 11.88
N LEU A 170 -6.97 7.04 10.83
CA LEU A 170 -8.38 7.27 10.53
C LEU A 170 -9.29 6.76 11.65
N HIS A 171 -9.05 5.55 12.15
CA HIS A 171 -9.82 4.98 13.25
C HIS A 171 -9.72 5.82 14.53
N ASP A 172 -8.52 6.27 14.89
CA ASP A 172 -8.29 7.11 16.07
C ASP A 172 -8.94 8.50 15.92
N THR A 173 -8.90 9.09 14.73
CA THR A 173 -9.55 10.36 14.44
C THR A 173 -11.07 10.26 14.54
N ILE A 174 -11.65 9.17 14.01
CA ILE A 174 -13.08 8.87 14.13
C ILE A 174 -13.45 8.61 15.59
N ALA A 175 -12.65 7.84 16.34
CA ALA A 175 -12.88 7.55 17.74
C ALA A 175 -12.78 8.82 18.61
N ALA A 176 -11.82 9.70 18.34
CA ALA A 176 -11.69 10.99 19.02
C ALA A 176 -12.81 11.98 18.66
N GLY A 177 -13.40 11.86 17.47
CA GLY A 177 -14.63 12.55 17.08
C GLY A 177 -15.85 12.01 17.85
N LYS A 178 -16.01 10.68 17.91
CA LYS A 178 -17.08 10.01 18.67
C LYS A 178 -16.98 10.25 20.19
N GLY A 179 -15.77 10.27 20.75
CA GLY A 179 -15.51 10.51 22.17
C GLY A 179 -15.71 11.96 22.62
N ARG A 180 -15.78 12.91 21.67
CA ARG A 180 -16.12 14.32 21.92
C ARG A 180 -17.62 14.61 21.82
N CYS A 181 -18.46 13.62 21.50
CA CYS A 181 -19.86 13.64 21.89
C CYS A 181 -19.90 13.53 23.42
N TRP A 182 -19.85 14.68 24.10
CA TRP A 182 -20.00 14.75 25.55
C TRP A 182 -21.23 13.95 25.99
N PRO A 183 -21.16 13.20 27.09
CA PRO A 183 -22.33 12.55 27.63
C PRO A 183 -23.27 13.65 28.12
N TRP A 184 -24.25 14.02 27.28
CA TRP A 184 -25.41 14.83 27.67
C TRP A 184 -26.32 14.11 28.68
N HIS A 185 -25.81 13.10 29.39
CA HIS A 185 -26.51 12.33 30.42
C HIS A 185 -26.76 13.09 31.72
N TRP A 186 -26.45 14.39 31.81
CA TRP A 186 -26.71 15.18 33.01
C TRP A 186 -27.88 16.18 32.92
N LEU A 187 -28.53 16.38 31.76
CA LEU A 187 -29.60 17.41 31.69
C LEU A 187 -30.87 17.09 30.89
N SER A 188 -31.08 15.91 30.30
CA SER A 188 -32.44 15.54 29.88
C SER A 188 -32.59 14.05 29.63
N ALA A 189 -33.60 13.47 30.27
CA ALA A 189 -34.13 12.16 29.91
C ALA A 189 -34.62 12.21 28.45
N GLY A 190 -34.21 11.23 27.65
CA GLY A 190 -34.80 10.91 26.36
C GLY A 190 -34.03 11.46 25.16
N CYS A 191 -33.11 10.63 24.64
CA CYS A 191 -32.95 10.31 23.21
C CYS A 191 -31.63 9.52 23.02
N CYS A 192 -31.62 8.23 23.38
CA CYS A 192 -30.71 7.29 22.74
C CYS A 192 -31.26 7.00 21.34
N TRP A 193 -30.60 7.47 20.29
CA TRP A 193 -30.82 6.95 18.95
C TRP A 193 -30.08 5.61 18.80
N PRO A 194 -30.70 4.54 18.25
CA PRO A 194 -30.16 3.20 18.33
C PRO A 194 -29.26 2.91 17.13
N ALA A 195 -27.95 2.95 17.34
CA ALA A 195 -27.01 2.23 16.48
C ALA A 195 -25.85 1.74 17.36
N ASP A 196 -25.61 0.43 17.36
CA ASP A 196 -24.52 -0.28 18.06
C ASP A 196 -24.72 -0.78 19.51
N CYS A 197 -25.94 -1.13 19.91
CA CYS A 197 -26.13 -2.22 20.88
C CYS A 197 -26.23 -3.57 20.15
N GLY A 198 -25.15 -3.99 19.48
CA GLY A 198 -25.23 -5.14 18.57
C GLY A 198 -23.95 -5.92 18.35
N ARG A 199 -22.92 -5.84 19.21
CA ARG A 199 -21.76 -6.74 19.07
C ARG A 199 -20.85 -6.90 20.30
N HIS A 200 -21.36 -6.92 21.53
CA HIS A 200 -20.59 -7.40 22.68
C HIS A 200 -21.45 -8.12 23.73
N ALA A 201 -22.18 -9.15 23.30
CA ALA A 201 -22.85 -10.08 24.21
C ALA A 201 -22.43 -11.52 23.89
N ARG A 202 -21.14 -11.84 24.09
CA ARG A 202 -20.66 -13.22 24.16
C ARG A 202 -19.37 -13.32 24.98
N SER A 203 -19.46 -13.00 26.27
CA SER A 203 -18.63 -13.61 27.34
C SER A 203 -18.79 -12.80 28.62
N THR A 204 -19.81 -13.11 29.42
CA THR A 204 -19.79 -13.09 30.90
C THR A 204 -21.24 -13.20 31.36
N GLY A 205 -21.59 -14.38 31.87
CA GLY A 205 -22.91 -14.65 32.42
C GLY A 205 -23.17 -13.78 33.64
N ARG A 206 -24.10 -12.84 33.51
CA ARG A 206 -24.81 -12.25 34.66
C ARG A 206 -26.13 -11.65 34.20
N TYR A 207 -27.18 -12.46 34.24
CA TYR A 207 -28.56 -11.99 34.10
C TYR A 207 -28.93 -11.16 35.34
N ARG A 208 -29.10 -9.84 35.19
CA ARG A 208 -29.93 -9.05 36.10
C ARG A 208 -31.26 -8.78 35.39
N ARG A 209 -32.35 -9.22 36.04
CA ARG A 209 -33.73 -8.96 35.64
C ARG A 209 -34.00 -7.46 35.69
N CYS A 210 -34.52 -6.89 34.62
CA CYS A 210 -35.25 -5.63 34.68
C CYS A 210 -36.66 -5.95 35.19
N ALA A 211 -37.04 -5.34 36.31
CA ALA A 211 -38.42 -5.32 36.79
C ALA A 211 -39.25 -4.39 35.89
N THR A 212 -40.43 -4.85 35.50
CA THR A 212 -41.46 -4.05 34.84
C THR A 212 -42.43 -3.49 35.87
N ALA A 213 -42.80 -2.22 35.65
CA ALA A 213 -43.85 -1.42 36.30
C ALA A 213 -43.61 -0.98 37.75
#